data_AF-A0A256WJX7-F1
#
_entry.id   AF-A0A256WJX7-F1
#
_cell.length_a   1.000
_cell.length_b   1.000
_cell.length_c   1.000
_cell.angle_alpha   90.00
_cell.angle_beta   90.00
_cell.angle_gamma   90.00
#
_symmetry.space_group_name_H-M   'P 1'
#
loop_
_entity.id
_entity.type
_entity.pdbx_description
1 polymer ?
#
loop_
_entity_poly.entity_id
_entity_poly.type
_entity_poly.pdbx_seq_one_letter_code
_entity_poly.pdbx_strand_id
1 'polypeptide(L)'
;MKTIKKSLVLIIIIFLGATTFDVFTQTNDSPLNISANPNPATHYVEFIYQLSEIDIEGIIIITDISGKQIKSFRIKDTKGAQACLAGRQAWDTRKIPAGSYIYTLKTKYFEASGKLIIQ
;
A
#
# COMPACT_ATOMS: atom_id res chain seq x y z
N MET A 1 14.08 5.41 -25.56
CA MET A 1 13.67 4.10 -25.03
C MET A 1 14.48 3.83 -23.77
N LYS A 2 13.88 3.96 -22.58
CA LYS A 2 14.61 3.95 -21.29
C LYS A 2 14.61 2.52 -20.73
N THR A 3 15.76 1.86 -20.75
CA THR A 3 15.92 0.48 -20.31
C THR A 3 15.93 0.42 -18.79
N ILE A 4 14.94 -0.27 -18.19
CA ILE A 4 14.88 -0.52 -16.75
C ILE A 4 15.70 -1.79 -16.47
N LYS A 5 16.84 -1.63 -15.77
CA LYS A 5 17.61 -2.77 -15.25
C LYS A 5 16.89 -3.34 -14.04
N LYS A 6 16.24 -4.50 -14.17
CA LYS A 6 15.76 -5.28 -13.02
C LYS A 6 16.93 -6.08 -12.45
N SER A 7 17.26 -5.84 -11.17
CA SER A 7 18.29 -6.59 -10.45
C SER A 7 17.74 -7.94 -10.03
N LEU A 8 18.33 -9.03 -10.53
CA LEU A 8 17.94 -10.41 -10.24
C LEU A 8 18.73 -10.90 -9.02
N VAL A 9 18.05 -11.23 -7.93
CA VAL A 9 18.65 -11.95 -6.79
C VAL A 9 18.34 -13.43 -6.95
N LEU A 10 19.38 -14.25 -7.12
CA LEU A 10 19.28 -15.70 -7.29
C LEU A 10 19.45 -16.38 -5.93
N ILE A 11 18.39 -16.99 -5.38
CA ILE A 11 18.50 -17.87 -4.21
C ILE A 11 18.52 -19.31 -4.73
N ILE A 12 19.67 -19.97 -4.59
CA ILE A 12 19.86 -21.38 -4.99
C ILE A 12 19.51 -22.26 -3.79
N ILE A 13 18.44 -23.06 -3.89
CA ILE A 13 18.18 -24.17 -2.97
C ILE A 13 18.44 -25.47 -3.75
N ILE A 14 19.47 -26.22 -3.34
CA ILE A 14 19.84 -27.50 -3.97
C ILE A 14 18.98 -28.60 -3.34
N PHE A 15 18.14 -29.27 -4.15
CA PHE A 15 17.55 -30.56 -3.82
C PHE A 15 17.70 -31.50 -5.03
N LEU A 16 18.22 -32.71 -4.78
CA LEU A 16 18.41 -33.76 -5.79
C LEU A 16 17.06 -34.30 -6.26
N GLY A 17 16.75 -34.15 -7.55
CA GLY A 17 15.63 -34.85 -8.20
C GLY A 17 14.88 -33.95 -9.18
N ALA A 18 14.73 -34.42 -10.42
CA ALA A 18 14.34 -33.64 -11.58
C ALA A 18 13.01 -32.84 -11.48
N THR A 19 13.14 -31.53 -11.74
CA THR A 19 12.29 -30.63 -12.57
C THR A 19 10.80 -30.49 -12.20
N THR A 20 10.27 -29.35 -11.74
CA THR A 20 10.57 -27.93 -12.05
C THR A 20 10.61 -27.07 -10.78
N PHE A 21 11.54 -26.11 -10.72
CA PHE A 21 11.58 -25.08 -9.68
C PHE A 21 10.68 -23.92 -10.07
N ASP A 22 9.54 -23.75 -9.40
CA ASP A 22 8.79 -22.50 -9.48
C ASP A 22 9.53 -21.44 -8.67
N VAL A 23 10.20 -20.53 -9.37
CA VAL A 23 10.81 -19.34 -8.76
C VAL A 23 9.67 -18.41 -8.34
N PHE A 24 9.21 -18.52 -7.09
CA PHE A 24 8.30 -17.56 -6.50
C PHE A 24 9.07 -16.28 -6.12
N THR A 25 9.21 -15.36 -7.07
CA THR A 25 9.44 -13.96 -6.70
C THR A 25 8.10 -13.37 -6.29
N GLN A 26 7.79 -13.30 -4.98
CA GLN A 26 6.74 -12.39 -4.51
C GLN A 26 7.31 -10.97 -4.57
N THR A 27 7.41 -10.41 -5.77
CA THR A 27 7.46 -8.97 -5.91
C THR A 27 6.04 -8.48 -5.67
N ASN A 28 5.76 -8.02 -4.45
CA ASN A 28 4.61 -7.14 -4.21
C ASN A 28 4.87 -5.77 -4.90
N ASP A 29 5.22 -5.78 -6.18
CA ASP A 29 5.27 -4.59 -7.04
C ASP A 29 3.82 -4.27 -7.42
N SER A 30 2.99 -4.01 -6.41
CA SER A 30 1.73 -3.32 -6.64
C SER A 30 2.09 -1.96 -7.21
N PRO A 31 1.53 -1.53 -8.35
CA PRO A 31 1.77 -0.19 -8.88
C PRO A 31 1.16 0.90 -7.98
N LEU A 32 0.44 0.50 -6.92
CA LEU A 32 0.01 1.38 -5.85
C LEU A 32 1.09 1.52 -4.79
N ASN A 33 1.28 2.74 -4.33
CA ASN A 33 2.06 3.03 -3.14
C ASN A 33 1.18 3.76 -2.12
N ILE A 34 1.29 3.39 -0.85
CA ILE A 34 0.68 4.12 0.26
C ILE A 34 1.56 4.00 1.51
N SER A 35 1.80 5.13 2.16
CA SER A 35 2.50 5.21 3.44
C SER A 35 1.75 6.11 4.42
N ALA A 36 2.01 5.91 5.71
CA ALA A 36 1.40 6.66 6.81
C ALA A 36 2.49 7.47 7.54
N ASN A 37 2.28 8.78 7.71
CA ASN A 37 3.22 9.67 8.40
C ASN A 37 2.48 10.73 9.24
N PRO A 38 2.80 10.92 10.54
CA PRO A 38 3.73 10.14 11.35
C PRO A 38 3.23 8.71 11.62
N ASN A 39 4.17 7.80 11.88
CA ASN A 39 3.90 6.44 12.32
C ASN A 39 5.05 5.99 13.26
N PRO A 40 4.84 5.94 14.59
CA PRO A 40 3.54 6.05 15.29
C PRO A 40 2.87 7.42 15.18
N ALA A 41 1.54 7.44 15.17
CA ALA A 41 0.70 8.63 15.14
C ALA A 41 0.12 8.93 16.52
N THR A 42 0.20 10.20 16.96
CA THR A 42 -0.37 10.63 18.26
C THR A 42 -1.65 11.44 18.05
N HIS A 43 -1.56 12.53 17.28
CA HIS A 43 -2.69 13.45 17.07
C HIS A 43 -3.31 13.35 15.68
N TYR A 44 -2.49 13.00 14.69
CA TYR A 44 -2.93 12.85 13.31
C TYR A 44 -2.01 11.89 12.58
N VAL A 45 -2.52 11.35 11.48
CA VAL A 45 -1.73 10.64 10.46
C VAL A 45 -2.12 11.19 9.10
N GLU A 46 -1.15 11.28 8.20
CA GLU A 46 -1.38 11.54 6.79
C GLU A 46 -1.04 10.30 5.98
N PHE A 47 -1.99 9.86 5.16
CA PHE A 47 -1.78 8.82 4.18
C PHE A 47 -1.27 9.45 2.90
N ILE A 48 -0.01 9.21 2.57
CA ILE A 48 0.62 9.64 1.33
C ILE A 48 0.52 8.48 0.35
N TYR A 49 -0.21 8.66 -0.73
CA TYR A 49 -0.51 7.60 -1.67
C TYR A 49 -0.18 8.00 -3.11
N GLN A 50 0.01 6.99 -3.96
CA GLN A 50 0.10 7.12 -5.40
C GLN A 50 -0.83 6.08 -6.03
N LEU A 51 -1.79 6.56 -6.82
CA LEU A 51 -2.63 5.69 -7.64
C LEU A 51 -1.91 5.32 -8.95
N SER A 52 -2.36 4.25 -9.60
CA SER A 52 -1.83 3.82 -10.90
C SER A 52 -2.52 4.55 -12.06
N GLU A 53 -1.87 4.70 -13.21
CA GLU A 53 -2.43 5.38 -14.38
C GLU A 53 -3.76 4.77 -14.88
N ILE A 54 -4.01 3.49 -14.56
CA ILE A 54 -5.24 2.78 -14.95
C ILE A 54 -6.36 2.86 -13.91
N ASP A 55 -6.07 3.35 -12.70
CA ASP A 55 -7.00 3.46 -11.58
C ASP A 55 -6.95 4.88 -10.99
N ILE A 56 -7.79 5.78 -11.48
CA ILE A 56 -7.82 7.19 -11.02
C ILE A 56 -8.68 7.41 -9.75
N GLU A 57 -9.23 6.35 -9.18
CA GLU A 57 -10.03 6.39 -7.96
C GLU A 57 -9.79 5.17 -7.08
N GLY A 58 -10.03 5.33 -5.78
CA GLY A 58 -9.85 4.27 -4.81
C GLY A 58 -10.44 4.60 -3.45
N ILE A 59 -10.24 3.68 -2.52
CA ILE A 59 -10.64 3.82 -1.13
C ILE A 59 -9.47 3.44 -0.22
N ILE A 60 -9.15 4.31 0.72
CA ILE A 60 -8.28 3.99 1.85
C ILE A 60 -9.19 3.45 2.94
N ILE A 61 -8.96 2.22 3.39
CA ILE A 61 -9.70 1.55 4.46
C ILE A 61 -8.75 1.35 5.63
N ILE A 62 -9.21 1.66 6.83
CA ILE A 62 -8.48 1.43 8.07
C ILE A 62 -9.26 0.42 8.89
N THR A 63 -8.61 -0.66 9.29
CA THR A 63 -9.17 -1.70 10.18
C THR A 63 -8.35 -1.85 11.44
N ASP A 64 -8.97 -2.33 12.51
CA ASP A 64 -8.21 -2.91 13.63
C ASP A 64 -7.62 -4.28 13.25
N ILE A 65 -6.86 -4.89 14.17
CA ILE A 65 -6.23 -6.20 13.97
C ILE A 65 -7.23 -7.37 13.83
N SER A 66 -8.50 -7.17 14.20
CA SER A 66 -9.56 -8.16 14.00
C SER A 66 -10.24 -8.04 12.63
N GLY A 67 -9.84 -7.04 11.83
CA GLY A 67 -10.44 -6.75 10.53
C GLY A 67 -11.68 -5.85 10.60
N LYS A 68 -12.07 -5.37 11.79
CA LYS A 68 -13.20 -4.43 11.90
C LYS A 68 -12.80 -3.07 11.34
N GLN A 69 -13.59 -2.57 10.39
CA GLN A 69 -13.38 -1.25 9.80
C GLN A 69 -13.60 -0.14 10.83
N ILE A 70 -12.60 0.74 10.94
CA ILE A 70 -12.57 1.91 11.82
C ILE A 70 -12.88 3.18 11.02
N LYS A 71 -12.32 3.29 9.82
CA LYS A 71 -12.44 4.48 8.99
C LYS A 71 -12.26 4.14 7.51
N SER A 72 -12.83 4.95 6.64
CA SER A 72 -12.51 4.92 5.22
C SER A 72 -12.54 6.31 4.59
N PHE A 73 -11.76 6.46 3.51
CA PHE A 73 -11.66 7.69 2.72
C PHE A 73 -11.75 7.33 1.24
N ARG A 74 -12.74 7.87 0.53
CA ARG A 74 -12.75 7.82 -0.93
C ARG A 74 -11.74 8.83 -1.44
N ILE A 75 -10.87 8.39 -2.33
CA ILE A 75 -9.87 9.23 -2.97
C ILE A 75 -10.08 9.18 -4.48
N LYS A 76 -9.87 10.31 -5.12
CA LYS A 76 -9.96 10.43 -6.57
C LYS A 76 -8.88 11.38 -7.02
N ASP A 77 -8.31 11.08 -8.17
CA ASP A 77 -7.49 12.04 -8.86
C ASP A 77 -8.29 13.27 -9.28
N THR A 78 -7.74 14.43 -9.00
CA THR A 78 -8.32 15.72 -9.39
C THR A 78 -7.57 16.38 -10.55
N LYS A 79 -6.44 15.81 -11.00
CA LYS A 79 -5.56 16.39 -12.02
C LYS A 79 -5.63 15.71 -13.40
N GLY A 80 -6.35 14.60 -13.54
CA GLY A 80 -6.61 13.91 -14.80
C GLY A 80 -5.60 12.78 -15.10
N ALA A 81 -6.03 11.85 -15.95
CA ALA A 81 -5.41 10.53 -16.21
C ALA A 81 -3.94 10.51 -16.71
N GLN A 82 -3.27 11.65 -16.84
CA GLN A 82 -1.92 11.77 -17.39
C GLN A 82 -0.86 12.34 -16.43
N ALA A 83 -1.20 12.69 -15.19
CA ALA A 83 -0.22 13.21 -14.23
C ALA A 83 -0.14 12.30 -13.00
N CYS A 84 1.07 12.02 -12.54
CA CYS A 84 1.39 11.26 -11.33
C CYS A 84 0.34 11.46 -10.21
N LEU A 85 -0.39 10.40 -9.88
CA LEU A 85 -1.59 10.43 -9.02
C LEU A 85 -1.23 10.42 -7.53
N ALA A 86 -0.23 11.21 -7.16
CA ALA A 86 0.21 11.36 -5.79
C ALA A 86 -0.78 12.24 -5.02
N GLY A 87 -1.26 11.75 -3.89
CA GLY A 87 -2.21 12.46 -3.03
C GLY A 87 -1.91 12.26 -1.56
N ARG A 88 -2.61 13.05 -0.75
CA ARG A 88 -2.48 13.06 0.70
C ARG A 88 -3.86 13.08 1.34
N GLN A 89 -4.08 12.21 2.32
CA GLN A 89 -5.31 12.17 3.10
C GLN A 89 -4.98 12.21 4.58
N ALA A 90 -5.33 13.31 5.25
CA ALA A 90 -5.15 13.46 6.68
C ALA A 90 -6.29 12.81 7.47
N TRP A 91 -5.97 12.29 8.65
CA TRP A 91 -6.91 11.74 9.62
C TRP A 91 -6.53 12.15 11.05
N ASP A 92 -7.48 12.73 11.78
CA ASP A 92 -7.35 13.02 13.22
C ASP A 92 -7.50 11.74 14.05
N THR A 93 -6.46 11.39 14.81
CA THR A 93 -6.38 10.16 15.61
C THR A 93 -6.62 10.40 17.10
N ARG A 94 -6.87 11.63 17.56
CA ARG A 94 -6.91 11.98 19.00
C ARG A 94 -7.97 11.24 19.81
N LYS A 95 -9.02 10.73 19.14
CA LYS A 95 -10.12 9.98 19.76
C LYS A 95 -10.10 8.49 19.39
N ILE A 96 -9.02 8.04 18.77
CA ILE A 96 -8.84 6.65 18.37
C ILE A 96 -8.01 5.96 19.46
N PRO A 97 -8.44 4.79 19.96
CA PRO A 97 -7.67 4.04 20.94
C PRO A 97 -6.23 3.79 20.45
N ALA A 98 -5.27 3.81 21.38
CA ALA A 98 -3.90 3.40 21.08
C ALA A 98 -3.88 1.92 20.67
N GLY A 99 -3.06 1.58 19.68
CA GLY A 99 -2.99 0.22 19.17
C GLY A 99 -2.39 0.09 17.77
N SER A 100 -2.40 -1.15 17.28
CA SER A 100 -2.03 -1.47 15.90
C SER A 100 -3.27 -1.51 15.01
N TYR A 101 -3.14 -0.91 13.83
CA TYR A 101 -4.15 -0.84 12.80
C TYR A 101 -3.53 -1.24 11.46
N ILE A 102 -4.38 -1.62 10.50
CA ILE A 102 -3.99 -1.90 9.12
C ILE A 102 -4.65 -0.83 8.26
N TYR A 103 -3.86 -0.17 7.42
CA TYR A 103 -4.41 0.66 6.34
C TYR A 103 -4.23 -0.05 5.01
N THR A 104 -5.26 -0.01 4.19
CA THR A 104 -5.30 -0.62 2.86
C THR A 104 -5.82 0.40 1.86
N LEU A 105 -5.01 0.74 0.87
CA LEU A 105 -5.47 1.39 -0.34
C LEU A 105 -5.98 0.33 -1.29
N LYS A 106 -7.26 0.42 -1.67
CA LYS A 106 -7.90 -0.47 -2.63
C LYS A 106 -8.43 0.32 -3.81
N THR A 107 -8.14 -0.17 -5.01
CA THR A 107 -8.66 0.31 -6.30
C THR A 107 -9.42 -0.83 -6.97
N LYS A 108 -9.78 -0.66 -8.25
CA LYS A 108 -10.44 -1.73 -9.00
C LYS A 108 -9.50 -2.91 -9.27
N TYR A 109 -8.23 -2.65 -9.61
CA TYR A 109 -7.29 -3.69 -10.02
C TYR A 109 -6.22 -4.00 -8.99
N PHE A 110 -5.90 -3.05 -8.12
CA PHE A 110 -4.78 -3.18 -7.20
C PHE A 110 -5.16 -2.87 -5.76
N GLU A 111 -4.36 -3.43 -4.85
CA GLU A 111 -4.35 -3.05 -3.46
C GLU A 111 -2.91 -2.90 -2.93
N ALA A 112 -2.75 -2.07 -1.92
CA ALA A 112 -1.51 -1.90 -1.18
C ALA A 112 -1.84 -1.64 0.29
N SER A 113 -1.10 -2.26 1.21
CA SER A 113 -1.39 -2.20 2.64
C SER A 113 -0.16 -1.91 3.46
N GLY A 114 -0.36 -1.37 4.66
CA GLY A 114 0.68 -1.22 5.66
C GLY A 114 0.14 -1.17 7.08
N LYS A 115 1.06 -1.15 8.04
CA LYS A 115 0.75 -1.12 9.47
C LYS A 115 0.78 0.33 9.98
N LEU A 116 -0.24 0.72 10.74
CA LEU A 116 -0.27 1.99 11.46
C LEU A 116 -0.24 1.72 12.97
N ILE A 117 0.60 2.44 13.69
CA ILE A 117 0.60 2.47 15.16
C ILE A 117 -0.01 3.80 15.60
N ILE A 118 -1.01 3.75 16.49
CA ILE A 118 -1.56 4.94 17.17
C ILE A 118 -1.16 4.88 18.65
N GLN A 119 -0.73 6.02 19.19
CA GLN A 119 -0.28 6.21 20.58
C GLN A 119 -1.16 7.17 21.36
#